data_AF-A0A2V8YZE9-F1
#
_entry.id   AF-A0A2V8YZE9-F1
#
_cell.length_a   1.000
_cell.length_b   1.000
_cell.length_c   1.000
_cell.angle_alpha   90.00
_cell.angle_beta   90.00
_cell.angle_gamma   90.00
#
_symmetry.space_group_name_H-M   'P 1'
#
loop_
_entity.id
_entity.type
_entity.pdbx_description
1 polymer ?
#
loop_
_entity_poly.entity_id
_entity_poly.type
_entity_poly.pdbx_seq_one_letter_code
_entity_poly.pdbx_strand_id
1 'polypeptide(L)'
;MLPLARILCAITVLLLVDADLLAHGPAPGKVYVVLWFDTEDYILPESDDAAKRLAAFLTEQGIQATFKVVGEKARTLERRHRTDVIAALQKHAIGYHSNTHSQHPTPAEYESLLDWETGAAEFTRRERPGFDDVQRIFKQKPCCYGQPGSSWAPQAFPSLASWDVGLYLDEAEHVGLNGQPFYYGGLLNIFNTKEGPQLRPNGDWTNIEESKTKFRQFYQQMTSNGGGLISLYFHPCEFIHSQFWDMNFARGANPTREQWQIYPLRPPDSRERAFGYFEQLIRYMKSFPQVQFITGPQAMRLYADGAREHRFSASEIADVASQVESEVNFQVLGAYTLSPAEIMTLVAERMTAQPSADTGVVLPFTIYGPSLPSPQMTEAVEVTWSQFERSVYDLHGFIQHNHQIPNAVWLGSQNVPPEAFLVAMAKIARKGANGGAPPERVMVAPARLATEKYVAVDSLEIWSWPIFPPGFHSEHLLELARLQAWTLKPAKRSE
;
A
#
# COMPACT_ATOMS: atom_id res chain seq x y z
N MET A 1 24.02 65.09 -37.23
CA MET A 1 22.57 64.95 -36.95
C MET A 1 21.94 64.07 -38.02
N LEU A 2 21.73 62.79 -37.72
CA LEU A 2 20.92 61.81 -38.47
C LEU A 2 20.50 60.70 -37.47
N PRO A 3 19.34 60.05 -37.63
CA PRO A 3 18.29 60.11 -36.61
C PRO A 3 18.09 58.84 -35.78
N LEU A 4 17.54 59.07 -34.58
CA LEU A 4 17.13 58.15 -33.51
C LEU A 4 16.04 57.11 -33.88
N ALA A 5 15.76 56.87 -35.16
CA ALA A 5 14.54 56.16 -35.60
C ALA A 5 14.69 54.64 -35.83
N ARG A 6 15.89 54.04 -35.61
CA ARG A 6 16.11 52.60 -35.83
C ARG A 6 16.29 51.75 -34.56
N ILE A 7 16.28 52.37 -33.37
CA ILE A 7 16.45 51.64 -32.11
C ILE A 7 15.11 51.18 -31.52
N LEU A 8 13.98 51.80 -31.90
CA LEU A 8 12.67 51.43 -31.34
C LEU A 8 12.06 50.13 -31.90
N CYS A 9 12.37 49.73 -33.14
CA CYS A 9 11.80 48.52 -33.75
C CYS A 9 12.47 47.21 -33.30
N ALA A 10 13.70 47.25 -32.81
CA ALA A 10 14.41 46.06 -32.32
C ALA A 10 13.96 45.65 -30.90
N ILE A 11 13.42 46.59 -30.12
CA ILE A 11 12.95 46.35 -28.75
C ILE A 11 11.52 45.78 -28.75
N THR A 12 10.71 46.07 -29.76
CA THR A 12 9.32 45.55 -29.84
C THR A 12 9.25 44.08 -30.29
N VAL A 13 10.24 43.59 -31.04
CA VAL A 13 10.29 42.18 -31.48
C VAL A 13 10.90 41.26 -30.40
N LEU A 14 11.73 41.78 -29.49
CA LEU A 14 12.22 41.01 -28.35
C LEU A 14 11.19 40.86 -27.20
N LEU A 15 10.12 41.67 -27.19
CA LEU A 15 9.07 41.60 -26.16
C LEU A 15 7.85 40.76 -26.56
N LEU A 16 7.83 40.20 -27.78
CA LEU A 16 6.75 39.35 -28.28
C LEU A 16 7.10 37.85 -28.32
N VAL A 17 8.31 37.47 -27.90
CA VAL A 17 8.73 36.06 -27.81
C VAL A 17 8.51 35.47 -26.40
N ASP A 18 8.23 36.29 -25.39
CA ASP A 18 8.11 35.84 -23.98
C ASP A 18 6.69 35.96 -23.39
N ALA A 19 5.64 36.09 -24.20
CA ALA A 19 4.26 35.98 -23.71
C ALA A 19 3.73 34.54 -23.79
N ASP A 20 4.09 33.78 -24.82
CA ASP A 20 3.64 32.39 -25.00
C ASP A 20 4.43 31.38 -24.15
N LEU A 21 5.69 31.69 -23.79
CA LEU A 21 6.49 30.89 -22.86
C LEU A 21 6.09 31.10 -21.39
N LEU A 22 5.48 32.25 -21.05
CA LEU A 22 5.00 32.54 -19.69
C LEU A 22 3.53 32.13 -19.47
N ALA A 23 2.80 31.72 -20.52
CA ALA A 23 1.41 31.29 -20.44
C ALA A 23 1.22 29.78 -20.23
N HIS A 24 2.28 28.97 -20.34
CA HIS A 24 2.25 27.54 -20.03
C HIS A 24 2.63 27.32 -18.56
N GLY A 25 1.72 27.70 -17.66
CA GLY A 25 1.75 27.12 -16.31
C GLY A 25 1.77 25.59 -16.43
N PRO A 26 2.39 24.86 -15.48
CA PRO A 26 2.43 23.42 -15.53
C PRO A 26 1.02 22.87 -15.75
N ALA A 27 0.89 21.91 -16.69
CA ALA A 27 -0.40 21.31 -17.00
C ALA A 27 -1.06 20.85 -15.69
N PRO A 28 -2.36 21.16 -15.47
CA PRO A 28 -3.00 20.86 -14.20
C PRO A 28 -2.88 19.36 -13.91
N GLY A 29 -2.52 19.01 -12.68
CA GLY A 29 -2.25 17.62 -12.32
C GLY A 29 -3.49 16.74 -12.50
N LYS A 30 -3.29 15.46 -12.80
CA LYS A 30 -4.40 14.49 -12.93
C LYS A 30 -4.89 14.03 -11.56
N VAL A 31 -6.21 13.84 -11.44
CA VAL A 31 -6.87 13.22 -10.30
C VAL A 31 -7.25 11.80 -10.68
N TYR A 32 -6.57 10.84 -10.11
CA TYR A 32 -6.85 9.43 -10.33
C TYR A 32 -7.91 8.95 -9.33
N VAL A 33 -8.90 8.21 -9.79
CA VAL A 33 -9.91 7.59 -8.92
C VAL A 33 -9.77 6.08 -9.02
N VAL A 34 -9.33 5.44 -7.94
CA VAL A 34 -9.39 3.98 -7.79
C VAL A 34 -10.73 3.66 -7.15
N LEU A 35 -11.68 3.24 -7.97
CA LEU A 35 -12.99 2.79 -7.51
C LEU A 35 -12.96 1.28 -7.29
N TRP A 36 -13.32 0.82 -6.09
CA TRP A 36 -13.34 -0.60 -5.77
C TRP A 36 -14.54 -1.05 -4.96
N PHE A 37 -14.82 -2.35 -5.01
CA PHE A 37 -15.97 -2.97 -4.38
C PHE A 37 -15.60 -4.23 -3.63
N ASP A 38 -16.04 -4.32 -2.38
CA ASP A 38 -15.96 -5.55 -1.60
C ASP A 38 -17.21 -6.39 -1.85
N THR A 39 -17.02 -7.44 -2.67
CA THR A 39 -18.09 -8.34 -3.12
C THR A 39 -18.13 -9.55 -2.20
N GLU A 40 -18.78 -9.36 -1.06
CA GLU A 40 -18.61 -10.21 0.13
C GLU A 40 -19.82 -11.09 0.49
N ASP A 41 -21.05 -10.60 0.29
CA ASP A 41 -22.25 -11.32 0.74
C ASP A 41 -22.55 -12.54 -0.12
N TYR A 42 -22.24 -13.72 0.40
CA TYR A 42 -22.54 -15.02 -0.21
C TYR A 42 -23.82 -15.68 0.32
N ILE A 43 -24.63 -14.96 1.10
CA ILE A 43 -25.90 -15.44 1.68
C ILE A 43 -27.07 -15.00 0.79
N LEU A 44 -27.23 -13.71 0.47
CA LEU A 44 -28.41 -13.23 -0.27
C LEU A 44 -28.19 -13.19 -1.81
N PRO A 45 -29.11 -13.75 -2.61
CA PRO A 45 -29.10 -13.60 -4.07
C PRO A 45 -29.22 -12.15 -4.55
N GLU A 46 -29.95 -11.30 -3.83
CA GLU A 46 -30.13 -9.89 -4.18
C GLU A 46 -28.80 -9.12 -4.19
N SER A 47 -27.81 -9.57 -3.42
CA SER A 47 -26.46 -9.00 -3.45
C SER A 47 -25.74 -9.30 -4.76
N ASP A 48 -26.00 -10.47 -5.36
CA ASP A 48 -25.52 -10.83 -6.70
C ASP A 48 -26.08 -9.82 -7.74
N ASP A 49 -27.35 -9.45 -7.62
CA ASP A 49 -28.01 -8.48 -8.51
C ASP A 49 -27.50 -7.05 -8.31
N ALA A 50 -27.24 -6.65 -7.07
CA ALA A 50 -26.64 -5.36 -6.76
C ALA A 50 -25.24 -5.24 -7.38
N ALA A 51 -24.40 -6.27 -7.23
CA ALA A 51 -23.07 -6.30 -7.83
C ALA A 51 -23.14 -6.19 -9.37
N LYS A 52 -24.08 -6.92 -9.99
CA LYS A 52 -24.32 -6.83 -11.44
C LYS A 52 -24.79 -5.44 -11.87
N ARG A 53 -25.71 -4.80 -11.15
CA ARG A 53 -26.21 -3.45 -11.47
C ARG A 53 -25.08 -2.42 -11.45
N LEU A 54 -24.24 -2.44 -10.41
CA LEU A 54 -23.10 -1.54 -10.28
C LEU A 54 -22.10 -1.73 -11.43
N ALA A 55 -21.73 -2.97 -11.72
CA ALA A 55 -20.80 -3.29 -12.82
C ALA A 55 -21.36 -2.92 -14.20
N ALA A 56 -22.63 -3.22 -14.47
CA ALA A 56 -23.28 -2.86 -15.71
C ALA A 56 -23.30 -1.34 -15.92
N PHE A 57 -23.71 -0.58 -14.90
CA PHE A 57 -23.68 0.88 -14.94
C PHE A 57 -22.27 1.42 -15.23
N LEU A 58 -21.24 0.94 -14.52
CA LEU A 58 -19.86 1.40 -14.74
C LEU A 58 -19.39 1.08 -16.17
N THR A 59 -19.71 -0.11 -16.68
CA THR A 59 -19.44 -0.49 -18.06
C THR A 59 -20.12 0.46 -19.05
N GLU A 60 -21.39 0.81 -18.84
CA GLU A 60 -22.12 1.78 -19.67
C GLU A 60 -21.52 3.18 -19.60
N GLN A 61 -20.94 3.55 -18.46
CA GLN A 61 -20.18 4.79 -18.31
C GLN A 61 -18.76 4.70 -18.91
N GLY A 62 -18.33 3.56 -19.47
CA GLY A 62 -16.96 3.38 -19.95
C GLY A 62 -15.92 3.47 -18.84
N ILE A 63 -16.30 3.16 -17.60
CA ILE A 63 -15.44 3.16 -16.42
C ILE A 63 -15.11 1.72 -16.05
N GLN A 64 -13.83 1.45 -15.78
CA GLN A 64 -13.40 0.20 -15.17
C GLN A 64 -13.06 0.42 -13.69
N ALA A 65 -13.62 -0.43 -12.83
CA ALA A 65 -13.35 -0.46 -11.39
C ALA A 65 -12.62 -1.77 -11.01
N THR A 66 -12.42 -1.99 -9.72
CA THR A 66 -11.89 -3.25 -9.17
C THR A 66 -12.92 -3.90 -8.25
N PHE A 67 -13.35 -5.13 -8.53
CA PHE A 67 -14.24 -5.88 -7.64
C PHE A 67 -13.41 -6.93 -6.90
N LYS A 68 -13.19 -6.71 -5.60
CA LYS A 68 -12.58 -7.68 -4.69
C LYS A 68 -13.63 -8.73 -4.34
N VAL A 69 -13.37 -10.01 -4.63
CA VAL A 69 -14.36 -11.08 -4.47
C VAL A 69 -13.92 -12.08 -3.40
N VAL A 70 -14.82 -12.39 -2.47
CA VAL A 70 -14.62 -13.46 -1.49
C VAL A 70 -14.64 -14.81 -2.19
N GLY A 71 -13.75 -15.74 -1.81
CA GLY A 71 -13.72 -17.09 -2.39
C GLY A 71 -15.08 -17.80 -2.34
N GLU A 72 -15.75 -17.74 -1.19
CA GLU A 72 -17.08 -18.31 -1.00
C GLU A 72 -18.17 -17.61 -1.82
N LYS A 73 -18.04 -16.30 -2.06
CA LYS A 73 -18.91 -15.58 -2.99
C LYS A 73 -18.75 -16.08 -4.41
N ALA A 74 -17.51 -16.24 -4.88
CA ALA A 74 -17.24 -16.77 -6.21
C ALA A 74 -17.87 -18.17 -6.38
N ARG A 75 -17.62 -19.08 -5.44
CA ARG A 75 -18.23 -20.42 -5.43
C ARG A 75 -19.77 -20.37 -5.39
N THR A 76 -20.34 -19.42 -4.65
CA THR A 76 -21.79 -19.24 -4.58
C THR A 76 -22.39 -18.80 -5.90
N LEU A 77 -21.77 -17.83 -6.59
CA LEU A 77 -22.20 -17.39 -7.92
C LEU A 77 -22.18 -18.54 -8.93
N GLU A 78 -21.13 -19.38 -8.89
CA GLU A 78 -21.02 -20.58 -9.73
C GLU A 78 -22.13 -21.59 -9.42
N ARG A 79 -22.35 -21.93 -8.14
CA ARG A 79 -23.42 -22.87 -7.72
C ARG A 79 -24.83 -22.37 -8.06
N ARG A 80 -25.05 -21.05 -8.01
CA ARG A 80 -26.32 -20.42 -8.41
C ARG A 80 -26.46 -20.24 -9.93
N HIS A 81 -25.47 -20.66 -10.72
CA HIS A 81 -25.42 -20.46 -12.16
C HIS A 81 -25.57 -18.98 -12.59
N ARG A 82 -25.08 -18.04 -11.77
CA ARG A 82 -25.11 -16.59 -12.03
C ARG A 82 -24.04 -16.15 -13.04
N THR A 83 -24.03 -16.82 -14.19
CA THR A 83 -23.12 -16.53 -15.31
C THR A 83 -23.27 -15.10 -15.81
N ASP A 84 -24.47 -14.51 -15.66
CA ASP A 84 -24.77 -13.12 -15.98
C ASP A 84 -24.04 -12.12 -15.06
N VAL A 85 -23.91 -12.44 -13.77
CA VAL A 85 -23.18 -11.61 -12.79
C VAL A 85 -21.68 -11.75 -13.00
N ILE A 86 -21.20 -12.99 -13.14
CA ILE A 86 -19.78 -13.27 -13.41
C ILE A 86 -19.34 -12.51 -14.68
N ALA A 87 -20.12 -12.59 -15.76
CA ALA A 87 -19.82 -11.89 -17.01
C ALA A 87 -19.84 -10.36 -16.88
N ALA A 88 -20.70 -9.80 -16.02
CA ALA A 88 -20.72 -8.36 -15.77
C ALA A 88 -19.46 -7.91 -15.01
N LEU A 89 -19.11 -8.61 -13.94
CA LEU A 89 -17.92 -8.33 -13.13
C LEU A 89 -16.61 -8.52 -13.93
N GLN A 90 -16.55 -9.51 -14.81
CA GLN A 90 -15.38 -9.79 -15.68
C GLN A 90 -15.00 -8.63 -16.62
N LYS A 91 -15.87 -7.62 -16.81
CA LYS A 91 -15.53 -6.40 -17.59
C LYS A 91 -14.66 -5.42 -16.80
N HIS A 92 -14.46 -5.69 -15.51
CA HIS A 92 -13.67 -4.92 -14.57
C HIS A 92 -12.48 -5.74 -14.07
N ALA A 93 -11.58 -5.12 -13.31
CA ALA A 93 -10.51 -5.84 -12.65
C ALA A 93 -11.09 -6.66 -11.47
N ILE A 94 -10.57 -7.86 -11.26
CA ILE A 94 -10.97 -8.73 -10.15
C ILE A 94 -9.86 -8.72 -9.10
N GLY A 95 -10.22 -8.52 -7.84
CA GLY A 95 -9.36 -8.65 -6.67
C GLY A 95 -9.79 -9.82 -5.78
N TYR A 96 -8.95 -10.17 -4.81
CA TYR A 96 -9.23 -11.21 -3.82
C TYR A 96 -9.58 -10.60 -2.47
N HIS A 97 -10.60 -11.14 -1.80
CA HIS A 97 -11.14 -10.58 -0.56
C HIS A 97 -11.30 -11.63 0.55
N SER A 98 -10.26 -12.44 0.77
CA SER A 98 -10.27 -13.63 1.64
C SER A 98 -11.19 -14.77 1.19
N ASN A 99 -11.03 -15.93 1.79
CA ASN A 99 -11.67 -17.17 1.33
C ASN A 99 -13.11 -17.23 1.82
N THR A 100 -13.33 -16.84 3.08
CA THR A 100 -14.62 -16.95 3.77
C THR A 100 -15.04 -15.67 4.49
N HIS A 101 -14.28 -14.58 4.36
CA HIS A 101 -14.58 -13.25 4.90
C HIS A 101 -14.76 -13.22 6.41
N SER A 102 -15.99 -13.42 6.89
CA SER A 102 -16.37 -13.24 8.29
C SER A 102 -16.42 -14.54 9.10
N GLN A 103 -16.19 -15.70 8.47
CA GLN A 103 -16.12 -16.96 9.22
C GLN A 103 -14.87 -17.03 10.10
N HIS A 104 -15.04 -17.49 11.34
CA HIS A 104 -13.96 -17.57 12.31
C HIS A 104 -13.11 -18.84 12.19
N PRO A 105 -11.81 -18.77 12.56
CA PRO A 105 -11.07 -17.55 12.86
C PRO A 105 -10.81 -16.72 11.59
N THR A 106 -10.95 -15.40 11.69
CA THR A 106 -10.62 -14.44 10.62
C THR A 106 -9.10 -14.23 10.55
N PRO A 107 -8.54 -13.60 9.48
CA PRO A 107 -7.10 -13.39 9.33
C PRO A 107 -6.37 -12.90 10.58
N ALA A 108 -6.79 -11.76 11.15
CA ALA A 108 -6.17 -11.24 12.36
C ALA A 108 -6.27 -12.20 13.55
N GLU A 109 -7.36 -12.95 13.69
CA GLU A 109 -7.52 -13.88 14.82
C GLU A 109 -6.51 -15.03 14.76
N TYR A 110 -6.37 -15.71 13.62
CA TYR A 110 -5.42 -16.82 13.54
C TYR A 110 -3.96 -16.35 13.46
N GLU A 111 -3.70 -15.16 12.90
CA GLU A 111 -2.35 -14.58 12.82
C GLU A 111 -1.86 -14.01 14.16
N SER A 112 -2.77 -13.61 15.05
CA SER A 112 -2.44 -12.98 16.35
C SER A 112 -1.54 -13.81 17.26
N LEU A 113 -1.40 -15.12 17.00
CA LEU A 113 -0.62 -16.06 17.80
C LEU A 113 0.61 -16.60 17.06
N LEU A 114 0.88 -16.15 15.83
CA LEU A 114 1.89 -16.75 14.95
C LEU A 114 3.05 -15.80 14.70
N ASP A 115 4.25 -16.35 14.62
CA ASP A 115 5.43 -15.62 14.14
C ASP A 115 5.32 -15.31 12.63
N TRP A 116 6.33 -14.61 12.10
CA TRP A 116 6.33 -14.11 10.74
C TRP A 116 6.22 -15.24 9.70
N GLU A 117 7.06 -16.27 9.82
CA GLU A 117 7.17 -17.37 8.86
C GLU A 117 5.99 -18.33 8.96
N THR A 118 5.60 -18.72 10.18
CA THR A 118 4.47 -19.62 10.43
C THR A 118 3.16 -18.94 10.07
N GLY A 119 3.02 -17.64 10.34
CA GLY A 119 1.87 -16.84 9.95
C GLY A 119 1.71 -16.81 8.42
N ALA A 120 2.76 -16.48 7.68
CA ALA A 120 2.70 -16.50 6.22
C ALA A 120 2.30 -17.89 5.65
N ALA A 121 2.82 -18.97 6.23
CA ALA A 121 2.43 -20.32 5.85
C ALA A 121 0.95 -20.61 6.16
N GLU A 122 0.45 -20.18 7.33
CA GLU A 122 -0.93 -20.37 7.75
C GLU A 122 -1.92 -19.55 6.92
N PHE A 123 -1.60 -18.28 6.64
CA PHE A 123 -2.34 -17.44 5.70
C PHE A 123 -2.47 -18.17 4.35
N THR A 124 -1.37 -18.68 3.82
CA THR A 124 -1.39 -19.44 2.56
C THR A 124 -2.25 -20.68 2.64
N ARG A 125 -2.14 -21.45 3.72
CA ARG A 125 -2.95 -22.67 3.92
C ARG A 125 -4.45 -22.38 3.92
N ARG A 126 -4.88 -21.25 4.50
CA ARG A 126 -6.30 -20.89 4.66
C ARG A 126 -6.87 -20.14 3.46
N GLU A 127 -6.09 -19.25 2.89
CA GLU A 127 -6.57 -18.26 1.92
C GLU A 127 -6.31 -18.69 0.48
N ARG A 128 -5.23 -19.42 0.19
CA ARG A 128 -4.90 -19.78 -1.20
C ARG A 128 -6.01 -20.52 -1.94
N PRO A 129 -6.77 -21.46 -1.33
CA PRO A 129 -7.89 -22.11 -2.02
C PRO A 129 -8.96 -21.11 -2.52
N GLY A 130 -9.26 -20.07 -1.73
CA GLY A 130 -10.20 -19.02 -2.11
C GLY A 130 -9.69 -18.20 -3.29
N PHE A 131 -8.41 -17.83 -3.26
CA PHE A 131 -7.74 -17.11 -4.34
C PHE A 131 -7.81 -17.89 -5.67
N ASP A 132 -7.46 -19.18 -5.63
CA ASP A 132 -7.44 -20.04 -6.82
C ASP A 132 -8.86 -20.25 -7.39
N ASP A 133 -9.88 -20.36 -6.52
CA ASP A 133 -11.28 -20.42 -6.95
C ASP A 133 -11.75 -19.13 -7.63
N VAL A 134 -11.44 -17.96 -7.07
CA VAL A 134 -11.75 -16.67 -7.71
C VAL A 134 -11.09 -16.61 -9.08
N GLN A 135 -9.81 -16.97 -9.18
CA GLN A 135 -9.10 -17.00 -10.45
C GLN A 135 -9.77 -17.90 -11.49
N ARG A 136 -10.13 -19.11 -11.08
CA ARG A 136 -10.77 -20.11 -11.95
C ARG A 136 -12.14 -19.64 -12.44
N ILE A 137 -12.98 -19.15 -11.53
CA ILE A 137 -14.38 -18.79 -11.81
C ILE A 137 -14.46 -17.53 -12.67
N PHE A 138 -13.65 -16.51 -12.35
CA PHE A 138 -13.62 -15.26 -13.09
C PHE A 138 -12.65 -15.28 -14.28
N LYS A 139 -11.87 -16.35 -14.46
CA LYS A 139 -10.88 -16.48 -15.55
C LYS A 139 -9.92 -15.29 -15.63
N GLN A 140 -9.64 -14.69 -14.48
CA GLN A 140 -8.75 -13.55 -14.30
C GLN A 140 -7.95 -13.76 -13.04
N LYS A 141 -6.63 -13.59 -13.11
CA LYS A 141 -5.80 -13.58 -11.90
C LYS A 141 -6.22 -12.38 -11.03
N PRO A 142 -6.56 -12.60 -9.74
CA PRO A 142 -6.85 -11.50 -8.84
C PRO A 142 -5.66 -10.52 -8.77
N CYS A 143 -5.91 -9.23 -9.01
CA CYS A 143 -4.86 -8.22 -9.15
C CYS A 143 -4.44 -7.55 -7.83
N CYS A 144 -5.25 -7.70 -6.78
CA CYS A 144 -5.02 -7.11 -5.48
C CYS A 144 -5.63 -7.99 -4.38
N TYR A 145 -5.23 -7.72 -3.14
CA TYR A 145 -5.88 -8.23 -1.94
C TYR A 145 -6.50 -7.10 -1.14
N GLY A 146 -7.67 -7.34 -0.56
CA GLY A 146 -8.22 -6.56 0.52
C GLY A 146 -8.66 -7.48 1.65
N GLN A 147 -8.43 -7.05 2.88
CA GLN A 147 -8.78 -7.80 4.08
C GLN A 147 -10.27 -7.76 4.38
N PRO A 148 -10.84 -8.76 5.05
CA PRO A 148 -12.22 -8.68 5.52
C PRO A 148 -12.31 -7.74 6.74
N GLY A 149 -13.12 -6.69 6.62
CA GLY A 149 -13.32 -5.69 7.67
C GLY A 149 -12.00 -5.13 8.23
N SER A 150 -11.87 -5.06 9.56
CA SER A 150 -10.62 -4.64 10.22
C SER A 150 -9.65 -5.80 10.49
N SER A 151 -9.78 -6.93 9.80
CA SER A 151 -8.95 -8.14 10.01
C SER A 151 -7.60 -8.05 9.29
N TRP A 152 -6.75 -7.13 9.76
CA TRP A 152 -5.42 -6.89 9.22
C TRP A 152 -4.34 -7.73 9.90
N ALA A 153 -3.37 -8.23 9.11
CA ALA A 153 -2.18 -8.91 9.61
C ALA A 153 -0.98 -8.68 8.67
N PRO A 154 0.22 -8.35 9.18
CA PRO A 154 1.39 -8.10 8.34
C PRO A 154 1.94 -9.38 7.69
N GLN A 155 1.64 -10.57 8.24
CA GLN A 155 2.05 -11.86 7.68
C GLN A 155 1.40 -12.20 6.33
N ALA A 156 0.33 -11.49 5.95
CA ALA A 156 -0.30 -11.64 4.63
C ALA A 156 0.64 -11.20 3.49
N PHE A 157 1.50 -10.20 3.71
CA PHE A 157 2.34 -9.59 2.67
C PHE A 157 3.29 -10.57 1.96
N PRO A 158 4.13 -11.37 2.66
CA PRO A 158 4.98 -12.36 2.00
C PRO A 158 4.18 -13.43 1.24
N SER A 159 3.02 -13.83 1.77
CA SER A 159 2.13 -14.78 1.10
C SER A 159 1.61 -14.22 -0.22
N LEU A 160 1.09 -12.99 -0.20
CA LEU A 160 0.58 -12.29 -1.39
C LEU A 160 1.66 -12.07 -2.44
N ALA A 161 2.87 -11.68 -2.02
CA ALA A 161 4.02 -11.57 -2.90
C ALA A 161 4.33 -12.91 -3.60
N SER A 162 4.29 -14.03 -2.87
CA SER A 162 4.51 -15.37 -3.43
C SER A 162 3.45 -15.81 -4.43
N TRP A 163 2.26 -15.18 -4.42
CA TRP A 163 1.20 -15.42 -5.40
C TRP A 163 1.25 -14.42 -6.56
N ASP A 164 2.27 -13.56 -6.59
CA ASP A 164 2.43 -12.46 -7.54
C ASP A 164 1.21 -11.53 -7.51
N VAL A 165 0.83 -11.13 -6.29
CA VAL A 165 -0.14 -10.06 -5.99
C VAL A 165 0.62 -8.86 -5.43
N GLY A 166 0.78 -7.81 -6.23
CA GLY A 166 1.59 -6.64 -5.90
C GLY A 166 0.85 -5.46 -5.26
N LEU A 167 -0.47 -5.59 -5.04
CA LEU A 167 -1.33 -4.50 -4.55
C LEU A 167 -2.17 -4.94 -3.35
N TYR A 168 -2.02 -4.21 -2.25
CA TYR A 168 -2.92 -4.20 -1.10
C TYR A 168 -3.88 -3.00 -1.26
N LEU A 169 -5.17 -3.28 -1.46
CA LEU A 169 -6.19 -2.27 -1.74
C LEU A 169 -7.32 -2.42 -0.73
N ASP A 170 -7.32 -1.57 0.29
CA ASP A 170 -8.33 -1.58 1.35
C ASP A 170 -8.39 -0.25 2.11
N GLU A 171 -9.16 -0.17 3.18
CA GLU A 171 -9.24 1.00 4.06
C GLU A 171 -9.33 0.59 5.54
N ALA A 172 -8.28 0.87 6.32
CA ALA A 172 -8.29 0.81 7.79
C ALA A 172 -7.10 1.60 8.36
N GLU A 173 -6.90 1.56 9.68
CA GLU A 173 -5.98 2.48 10.38
C GLU A 173 -4.64 1.85 10.80
N HIS A 174 -4.44 0.55 10.60
CA HIS A 174 -3.30 -0.23 11.11
C HIS A 174 -1.92 0.30 10.68
N VAL A 175 -1.79 0.72 9.43
CA VAL A 175 -0.58 1.30 8.85
C VAL A 175 -0.98 2.36 7.83
N GLY A 176 -0.20 3.42 7.67
CA GLY A 176 -0.51 4.46 6.68
C GLY A 176 0.61 5.45 6.49
N LEU A 177 0.58 6.22 5.40
CA LEU A 177 1.59 7.23 5.12
C LEU A 177 0.96 8.56 4.74
N ASN A 178 0.53 9.30 5.76
CA ASN A 178 -0.05 10.64 5.64
C ASN A 178 -1.28 10.74 4.72
N GLY A 179 -1.99 9.64 4.48
CA GLY A 179 -3.13 9.61 3.56
C GLY A 179 -2.77 9.40 2.10
N GLN A 180 -1.53 8.99 1.77
CA GLN A 180 -1.05 8.79 0.41
C GLN A 180 -0.67 7.32 0.16
N PRO A 181 -0.72 6.83 -1.09
CA PRO A 181 -0.20 5.51 -1.43
C PRO A 181 1.27 5.30 -1.02
N PHE A 182 1.59 4.10 -0.56
CA PHE A 182 2.91 3.75 -0.02
C PHE A 182 3.30 2.31 -0.33
N TYR A 183 4.57 1.99 -0.22
CA TYR A 183 5.07 0.62 -0.20
C TYR A 183 5.24 0.16 1.24
N TYR A 184 4.79 -1.07 1.51
CA TYR A 184 4.97 -1.77 2.78
C TYR A 184 4.89 -3.28 2.51
N GLY A 185 5.76 -4.06 3.15
CA GLY A 185 5.93 -5.49 2.88
C GLY A 185 6.28 -5.80 1.42
N GLY A 186 6.82 -4.82 0.68
CA GLY A 186 7.13 -4.91 -0.74
C GLY A 186 5.94 -4.83 -1.69
N LEU A 187 4.73 -4.56 -1.19
CA LEU A 187 3.52 -4.36 -2.00
C LEU A 187 3.16 -2.88 -2.05
N LEU A 188 2.54 -2.45 -3.15
CA LEU A 188 1.87 -1.15 -3.20
C LEU A 188 0.64 -1.22 -2.30
N ASN A 189 0.50 -0.26 -1.39
CA ASN A 189 -0.63 -0.10 -0.50
C ASN A 189 -1.39 1.17 -0.92
N ILE A 190 -2.66 0.98 -1.28
CA ILE A 190 -3.65 2.05 -1.35
C ILE A 190 -4.58 1.79 -0.18
N PHE A 191 -4.19 2.34 0.97
CA PHE A 191 -4.71 2.01 2.29
C PHE A 191 -4.51 3.21 3.23
N ASN A 192 -5.40 3.39 4.20
CA ASN A 192 -5.40 4.54 5.12
C ASN A 192 -5.38 5.88 4.34
N THR A 193 -6.31 6.02 3.39
CA THR A 193 -6.41 7.20 2.52
C THR A 193 -7.41 8.22 3.05
N LYS A 194 -7.25 9.51 2.71
CA LYS A 194 -8.02 10.58 3.37
C LYS A 194 -9.29 10.98 2.61
N GLU A 195 -9.21 11.07 1.30
CA GLU A 195 -10.24 11.76 0.50
C GLU A 195 -11.45 10.87 0.25
N GLY A 196 -11.23 9.62 -0.13
CA GLY A 196 -12.28 8.68 -0.51
C GLY A 196 -13.33 8.42 0.58
N PRO A 197 -12.95 8.12 1.83
CA PRO A 197 -13.89 7.94 2.93
C PRO A 197 -14.84 9.13 3.13
N GLN A 198 -14.39 10.35 2.83
CA GLN A 198 -15.20 11.57 2.97
C GLN A 198 -16.22 11.76 1.83
N LEU A 199 -16.12 10.98 0.75
CA LEU A 199 -17.07 10.96 -0.36
C LEU A 199 -18.12 9.87 -0.21
N ARG A 200 -18.13 9.13 0.90
CA ARG A 200 -19.09 8.05 1.14
C ARG A 200 -20.48 8.58 1.55
N PRO A 201 -21.54 7.81 1.28
CA PRO A 201 -22.89 8.16 1.71
C PRO A 201 -23.00 8.14 3.24
N ASN A 202 -23.86 9.00 3.77
CA ASN A 202 -24.37 8.86 5.13
C ASN A 202 -25.37 7.68 5.22
N GLY A 203 -25.84 7.33 6.42
CA GLY A 203 -26.66 6.14 6.64
C GLY A 203 -27.96 6.05 5.80
N ASP A 204 -28.53 7.20 5.42
CA ASP A 204 -29.76 7.32 4.64
C ASP A 204 -29.55 7.69 3.16
N TRP A 205 -28.28 7.87 2.73
CA TRP A 205 -27.85 8.14 1.35
C TRP A 205 -28.34 9.46 0.77
N THR A 206 -28.49 10.48 1.61
CA THR A 206 -29.04 11.79 1.22
C THR A 206 -27.98 12.88 1.00
N ASN A 207 -26.73 12.65 1.41
CA ASN A 207 -25.65 13.66 1.43
C ASN A 207 -24.93 13.87 0.08
N ILE A 208 -25.57 13.61 -1.07
CA ILE A 208 -24.89 13.68 -2.39
C ILE A 208 -24.28 15.06 -2.69
N GLU A 209 -24.94 16.15 -2.32
CA GLU A 209 -24.43 17.50 -2.58
C GLU A 209 -23.22 17.85 -1.71
N GLU A 210 -23.14 17.30 -0.50
CA GLU A 210 -21.95 17.41 0.35
C GLU A 210 -20.76 16.69 -0.29
N SER A 211 -20.96 15.45 -0.76
CA SER A 211 -19.92 14.67 -1.42
C SER A 211 -19.45 15.33 -2.72
N LYS A 212 -20.35 15.93 -3.51
CA LYS A 212 -19.99 16.74 -4.70
C LYS A 212 -19.16 17.99 -4.33
N THR A 213 -19.46 18.61 -3.19
CA THR A 213 -18.73 19.76 -2.68
C THR A 213 -17.32 19.38 -2.25
N LYS A 214 -17.19 18.32 -1.44
CA LYS A 214 -15.90 17.77 -1.01
C LYS A 214 -15.05 17.32 -2.20
N PHE A 215 -15.64 16.60 -3.15
CA PHE A 215 -14.93 16.20 -4.36
C PHE A 215 -14.36 17.40 -5.13
N ARG A 216 -15.13 18.49 -5.26
CA ARG A 216 -14.66 19.71 -5.93
C ARG A 216 -13.46 20.32 -5.21
N GLN A 217 -13.46 20.32 -3.88
CA GLN A 217 -12.32 20.79 -3.07
C GLN A 217 -11.09 19.92 -3.29
N PHE A 218 -11.23 18.59 -3.23
CA PHE A 218 -10.13 17.66 -3.50
C PHE A 218 -9.59 17.83 -4.93
N TYR A 219 -10.47 17.95 -5.91
CA TYR A 219 -10.11 18.19 -7.30
C TYR A 219 -9.26 19.46 -7.44
N GLN A 220 -9.70 20.59 -6.86
CA GLN A 220 -8.97 21.86 -6.92
C GLN A 220 -7.59 21.75 -6.25
N GLN A 221 -7.52 21.14 -5.07
CA GLN A 221 -6.27 20.95 -4.34
C GLN A 221 -5.30 20.04 -5.09
N MET A 222 -5.76 18.88 -5.55
CA MET A 222 -4.91 17.90 -6.24
C MET A 222 -4.43 18.44 -7.58
N THR A 223 -5.31 19.02 -8.41
CA THR A 223 -4.90 19.58 -9.71
C THR A 223 -3.88 20.71 -9.58
N SER A 224 -3.91 21.47 -8.48
CA SER A 224 -2.92 22.53 -8.20
C SER A 224 -1.59 21.99 -7.67
N ASN A 225 -1.55 20.76 -7.14
CA ASN A 225 -0.40 20.15 -6.47
C ASN A 225 0.21 18.98 -7.27
N GLY A 226 0.16 19.04 -8.61
CA GLY A 226 0.72 17.98 -9.46
C GLY A 226 -0.14 16.70 -9.52
N GLY A 227 -1.38 16.76 -9.04
CA GLY A 227 -2.38 15.69 -9.09
C GLY A 227 -2.48 14.90 -7.78
N GLY A 228 -3.30 13.86 -7.79
CA GLY A 228 -3.47 12.99 -6.62
C GLY A 228 -4.28 11.73 -6.95
N LEU A 229 -4.53 10.94 -5.91
CA LEU A 229 -5.33 9.72 -6.00
C LEU A 229 -6.44 9.75 -4.94
N ILE A 230 -7.65 9.35 -5.34
CA ILE A 230 -8.79 9.13 -4.47
C ILE A 230 -9.11 7.63 -4.51
N SER A 231 -9.00 6.95 -3.36
CA SER A 231 -9.39 5.55 -3.20
C SER A 231 -10.83 5.50 -2.68
N LEU A 232 -11.80 5.18 -3.53
CA LEU A 232 -13.22 5.17 -3.18
C LEU A 232 -13.76 3.75 -3.21
N TYR A 233 -14.40 3.34 -2.12
CA TYR A 233 -14.93 2.00 -1.97
C TYR A 233 -16.44 1.98 -1.72
N PHE A 234 -17.04 0.85 -2.05
CA PHE A 234 -18.43 0.49 -1.77
C PHE A 234 -18.54 -1.03 -1.54
N HIS A 235 -19.64 -1.49 -0.97
CA HIS A 235 -19.96 -2.92 -0.84
C HIS A 235 -21.27 -3.17 -1.57
N PRO A 236 -21.38 -4.05 -2.59
CA PRO A 236 -22.65 -4.26 -3.28
C PRO A 236 -23.82 -4.61 -2.34
N CYS A 237 -23.52 -5.29 -1.23
CA CYS A 237 -24.48 -5.62 -0.19
C CYS A 237 -25.07 -4.35 0.50
N GLU A 238 -24.30 -3.28 0.68
CA GLU A 238 -24.74 -2.10 1.45
C GLU A 238 -25.87 -1.30 0.75
N PHE A 239 -26.02 -1.48 -0.57
CA PHE A 239 -27.10 -0.90 -1.38
C PHE A 239 -28.46 -1.55 -1.12
N ILE A 240 -28.46 -2.77 -0.59
CA ILE A 240 -29.69 -3.57 -0.42
C ILE A 240 -29.99 -3.94 1.03
N HIS A 241 -28.97 -3.98 1.89
CA HIS A 241 -29.10 -4.46 3.27
C HIS A 241 -29.40 -3.33 4.26
N SER A 242 -30.40 -3.51 5.13
CA SER A 242 -30.56 -2.62 6.29
C SER A 242 -29.59 -2.97 7.42
N GLN A 243 -29.12 -4.22 7.43
CA GLN A 243 -28.11 -4.75 8.33
C GLN A 243 -27.24 -5.72 7.54
N PHE A 244 -25.92 -5.66 7.71
CA PHE A 244 -25.00 -6.50 6.94
C PHE A 244 -25.22 -8.00 7.24
N TRP A 245 -25.02 -8.80 6.19
CA TRP A 245 -25.16 -10.26 6.17
C TRP A 245 -24.23 -10.99 7.13
N ASP A 246 -23.06 -10.40 7.39
CA ASP A 246 -21.99 -10.96 8.19
C ASP A 246 -22.27 -10.91 9.69
N MET A 247 -23.33 -10.23 10.13
CA MET A 247 -23.82 -10.28 11.51
C MET A 247 -24.18 -11.70 12.00
N ASN A 248 -24.31 -12.66 11.07
CA ASN A 248 -24.33 -14.09 11.36
C ASN A 248 -23.09 -14.58 12.14
N PHE A 249 -21.96 -13.90 11.98
CA PHE A 249 -20.67 -14.22 12.59
C PHE A 249 -20.28 -13.23 13.69
N ALA A 250 -21.19 -12.33 14.08
CA ALA A 250 -20.88 -11.30 15.07
C ALA A 250 -20.35 -11.88 16.39
N ARG A 251 -19.39 -11.18 17.01
CA ARG A 251 -18.86 -11.51 18.34
C ARG A 251 -18.22 -12.90 18.42
N GLY A 252 -17.57 -13.37 17.36
CA GLY A 252 -16.90 -14.67 17.33
C GLY A 252 -17.84 -15.85 17.05
N ALA A 253 -19.08 -15.60 16.61
CA ALA A 253 -20.03 -16.66 16.32
C ALA A 253 -19.66 -17.38 15.01
N ASN A 254 -19.79 -18.71 14.97
CA ASN A 254 -19.54 -19.47 13.75
C ASN A 254 -20.63 -20.52 13.50
N PRO A 255 -21.89 -20.08 13.28
CA PRO A 255 -23.00 -20.99 13.08
C PRO A 255 -22.85 -21.82 11.79
N THR A 256 -23.42 -23.01 11.81
CA THR A 256 -23.54 -23.85 10.61
C THR A 256 -24.41 -23.16 9.56
N ARG A 257 -24.27 -23.53 8.28
CA ARG A 257 -24.97 -22.88 7.17
C ARG A 257 -26.49 -22.90 7.33
N GLU A 258 -27.02 -23.97 7.90
CA GLU A 258 -28.46 -24.18 8.14
C GLU A 258 -29.01 -23.22 9.20
N GLN A 259 -28.13 -22.64 10.02
CA GLN A 259 -28.48 -21.69 11.08
C GLN A 259 -28.30 -20.23 10.66
N TRP A 260 -27.74 -19.97 9.47
CA TRP A 260 -27.54 -18.62 8.97
C TRP A 260 -28.89 -17.92 8.80
N GLN A 261 -28.97 -16.72 9.37
CA GLN A 261 -30.11 -15.83 9.29
C GLN A 261 -30.04 -15.00 8.01
N ILE A 262 -31.21 -14.76 7.44
CA ILE A 262 -31.40 -13.79 6.36
C ILE A 262 -31.82 -12.46 6.99
N TYR A 263 -31.00 -11.43 6.79
CA TYR A 263 -31.32 -10.09 7.28
C TYR A 263 -32.26 -9.35 6.32
N PRO A 264 -33.14 -8.46 6.83
CA PRO A 264 -34.07 -7.71 6.00
C PRO A 264 -33.37 -6.81 4.96
N LEU A 265 -34.01 -6.71 3.79
CA LEU A 265 -33.63 -5.73 2.78
C LEU A 265 -34.12 -4.33 3.17
N ARG A 266 -33.41 -3.31 2.69
CA ARG A 266 -33.88 -1.92 2.69
C ARG A 266 -35.18 -1.80 1.88
N PRO A 267 -36.08 -0.87 2.25
CA PRO A 267 -37.24 -0.55 1.43
C PRO A 267 -36.86 -0.21 -0.03
N PRO A 268 -37.69 -0.52 -1.04
CA PRO A 268 -37.42 -0.23 -2.45
C PRO A 268 -36.90 1.19 -2.71
N ASP A 269 -37.58 2.22 -2.21
CA ASP A 269 -37.17 3.61 -2.41
C ASP A 269 -35.80 3.93 -1.78
N SER A 270 -35.45 3.27 -0.67
CA SER A 270 -34.15 3.42 -0.02
C SER A 270 -33.03 2.79 -0.87
N ARG A 271 -33.30 1.64 -1.50
CA ARG A 271 -32.37 1.00 -2.43
C ARG A 271 -32.14 1.87 -3.66
N GLU A 272 -33.20 2.40 -4.26
CA GLU A 272 -33.08 3.30 -5.41
C GLU A 272 -32.36 4.60 -5.07
N ARG A 273 -32.56 5.15 -3.86
CA ARG A 273 -31.74 6.29 -3.39
C ARG A 273 -30.26 5.93 -3.29
N ALA A 274 -29.91 4.75 -2.76
CA ALA A 274 -28.52 4.32 -2.65
C ALA A 274 -27.84 4.20 -4.02
N PHE A 275 -28.48 3.54 -4.98
CA PHE A 275 -27.98 3.48 -6.36
C PHE A 275 -27.93 4.88 -7.00
N GLY A 276 -28.96 5.70 -6.79
CA GLY A 276 -29.02 7.06 -7.31
C GLY A 276 -27.91 7.96 -6.78
N TYR A 277 -27.52 7.84 -5.50
CA TYR A 277 -26.37 8.52 -4.92
C TYR A 277 -25.08 8.14 -5.65
N PHE A 278 -24.81 6.83 -5.76
CA PHE A 278 -23.61 6.30 -6.41
C PHE A 278 -23.51 6.77 -7.86
N GLU A 279 -24.57 6.56 -8.64
CA GLU A 279 -24.56 6.92 -10.06
C GLU A 279 -24.37 8.44 -10.27
N GLN A 280 -24.97 9.28 -9.42
CA GLN A 280 -24.78 10.73 -9.49
C GLN A 280 -23.35 11.14 -9.14
N LEU A 281 -22.75 10.55 -8.10
CA LEU A 281 -21.37 10.85 -7.71
C LEU A 281 -20.40 10.45 -8.82
N ILE A 282 -20.54 9.25 -9.38
CA ILE A 282 -19.69 8.77 -10.47
C ILE A 282 -19.80 9.67 -11.71
N ARG A 283 -21.02 9.99 -12.16
CA ARG A 283 -21.22 10.89 -13.32
C ARG A 283 -20.63 12.28 -13.06
N TYR A 284 -20.78 12.79 -11.83
CA TYR A 284 -20.25 14.08 -11.44
C TYR A 284 -18.71 14.09 -11.48
N MET A 285 -18.04 13.13 -10.84
CA MET A 285 -16.57 13.03 -10.88
C MET A 285 -16.06 12.91 -12.31
N LYS A 286 -16.69 12.04 -13.12
CA LYS A 286 -16.35 11.84 -14.54
C LYS A 286 -16.45 13.11 -15.40
N SER A 287 -17.28 14.08 -15.02
CA SER A 287 -17.46 15.31 -15.80
C SER A 287 -16.26 16.27 -15.73
N PHE A 288 -15.29 16.03 -14.86
CA PHE A 288 -14.11 16.89 -14.71
C PHE A 288 -12.98 16.41 -15.63
N PRO A 289 -12.35 17.32 -16.40
CA PRO A 289 -11.42 16.94 -17.48
C PRO A 289 -10.15 16.23 -16.99
N GLN A 290 -9.66 16.55 -15.78
CA GLN A 290 -8.45 15.96 -15.22
C GLN A 290 -8.71 14.69 -14.40
N VAL A 291 -9.95 14.20 -14.38
CA VAL A 291 -10.30 12.97 -13.65
C VAL A 291 -10.11 11.76 -14.53
N GLN A 292 -9.38 10.77 -14.00
CA GLN A 292 -9.17 9.49 -14.64
C GLN A 292 -9.50 8.36 -13.67
N PHE A 293 -10.53 7.57 -13.99
CA PHE A 293 -10.77 6.32 -13.28
C PHE A 293 -9.73 5.28 -13.69
N ILE A 294 -9.16 4.60 -12.70
CA ILE A 294 -8.15 3.58 -12.91
C ILE A 294 -8.46 2.32 -12.10
N THR A 295 -8.09 1.17 -12.66
CA THR A 295 -8.13 -0.15 -12.03
C THR A 295 -6.90 -0.40 -11.17
N GLY A 296 -6.94 -1.43 -10.32
CA GLY A 296 -5.76 -1.89 -9.55
C GLY A 296 -4.49 -2.08 -10.40
N PRO A 297 -4.53 -2.79 -11.54
CA PRO A 297 -3.38 -2.94 -12.44
C PRO A 297 -2.86 -1.62 -13.02
N GLN A 298 -3.75 -0.66 -13.30
CA GLN A 298 -3.34 0.68 -13.75
C GLN A 298 -2.68 1.46 -12.60
N ALA A 299 -3.18 1.33 -11.37
CA ALA A 299 -2.57 1.94 -10.19
C ALA A 299 -1.17 1.37 -9.92
N MET A 300 -0.96 0.06 -10.05
CA MET A 300 0.37 -0.55 -9.92
C MET A 300 1.37 0.00 -10.96
N ARG A 301 0.93 0.25 -12.19
CA ARG A 301 1.80 0.89 -13.21
C ARG A 301 2.06 2.36 -12.91
N LEU A 302 1.03 3.08 -12.47
CA LEU A 302 1.15 4.49 -12.10
C LEU A 302 2.11 4.67 -10.92
N TYR A 303 2.15 3.74 -9.99
CA TYR A 303 2.98 3.84 -8.78
C TYR A 303 4.17 2.89 -8.80
N ALA A 304 4.59 2.39 -9.97
CA ALA A 304 5.64 1.38 -10.09
C ALA A 304 6.91 1.77 -9.31
N ASP A 305 7.51 0.80 -8.62
CA ASP A 305 8.65 1.03 -7.75
C ASP A 305 9.93 1.25 -8.58
N GLY A 306 10.22 2.51 -8.88
CA GLY A 306 11.39 2.90 -9.66
C GLY A 306 12.72 2.43 -9.05
N ALA A 307 12.79 2.11 -7.76
CA ALA A 307 14.03 1.61 -7.14
C ALA A 307 14.37 0.17 -7.57
N ARG A 308 13.38 -0.68 -7.90
CA ARG A 308 13.63 -2.10 -8.22
C ARG A 308 14.29 -2.32 -9.57
N GLU A 309 13.97 -1.48 -10.54
CA GLU A 309 14.54 -1.57 -11.88
C GLU A 309 15.83 -0.72 -12.02
N HIS A 310 16.16 0.06 -10.98
CA HIS A 310 17.30 0.96 -11.01
C HIS A 310 18.60 0.22 -10.71
N ARG A 311 19.66 0.62 -11.44
CA ARG A 311 21.02 0.18 -11.19
C ARG A 311 21.78 1.32 -10.52
N PHE A 312 22.02 1.18 -9.23
CA PHE A 312 22.66 2.17 -8.38
C PHE A 312 24.18 2.18 -8.60
N SER A 313 24.69 3.33 -9.01
CA SER A 313 26.13 3.60 -9.11
C SER A 313 26.77 3.78 -7.72
N ALA A 314 28.10 3.67 -7.66
CA ALA A 314 28.84 3.93 -6.43
C ALA A 314 28.60 5.35 -5.87
N SER A 315 28.46 6.35 -6.74
CA SER A 315 28.16 7.74 -6.34
C SER A 315 26.76 7.88 -5.75
N GLU A 316 25.75 7.26 -6.37
CA GLU A 316 24.38 7.30 -5.83
C GLU A 316 24.30 6.63 -4.46
N ILE A 317 24.99 5.50 -4.27
CA ILE A 317 25.03 4.83 -2.96
C ILE A 317 25.73 5.70 -1.91
N ALA A 318 26.78 6.45 -2.29
CA ALA A 318 27.42 7.40 -1.41
C ALA A 318 26.48 8.56 -1.03
N ASP A 319 25.70 9.07 -1.98
CA ASP A 319 24.68 10.11 -1.73
C ASP A 319 23.57 9.59 -0.82
N VAL A 320 23.08 8.37 -1.04
CA VAL A 320 22.12 7.67 -0.17
C VAL A 320 22.69 7.53 1.24
N ALA A 321 23.93 7.05 1.37
CA ALA A 321 24.60 6.92 2.67
C ALA A 321 24.78 8.28 3.37
N SER A 322 25.00 9.36 2.62
CA SER A 322 25.21 10.69 3.18
C SER A 322 23.99 11.26 3.92
N GLN A 323 22.79 10.79 3.55
CA GLN A 323 21.50 11.22 4.08
C GLN A 323 21.02 10.37 5.27
N VAL A 324 21.77 9.35 5.69
CA VAL A 324 21.40 8.50 6.82
C VAL A 324 21.73 9.21 8.13
N GLU A 325 20.71 9.37 8.98
CA GLU A 325 20.79 9.96 10.32
C GLU A 325 20.38 8.97 11.42
N SER A 326 20.51 9.37 12.70
CA SER A 326 20.14 8.53 13.85
C SER A 326 18.64 8.21 13.92
N GLU A 327 17.81 9.00 13.26
CA GLU A 327 16.42 8.68 12.98
C GLU A 327 16.34 8.02 11.59
N VAL A 328 16.56 6.71 11.55
CA VAL A 328 16.58 5.94 10.30
C VAL A 328 15.21 6.01 9.65
N ASN A 329 15.16 6.53 8.43
CA ASN A 329 13.92 6.80 7.71
C ASN A 329 14.04 6.40 6.23
N PHE A 330 12.93 6.39 5.51
CA PHE A 330 12.95 6.32 4.05
C PHE A 330 13.57 7.59 3.46
N GLN A 331 14.08 7.47 2.22
CA GLN A 331 14.58 8.59 1.44
C GLN A 331 13.70 8.80 0.21
N VAL A 332 13.35 10.06 -0.06
CA VAL A 332 12.61 10.46 -1.26
C VAL A 332 13.58 11.15 -2.20
N LEU A 333 13.87 10.51 -3.33
CA LEU A 333 14.85 10.96 -4.31
C LEU A 333 14.14 11.36 -5.61
N GLY A 334 14.88 12.02 -6.50
CA GLY A 334 14.35 12.58 -7.74
C GLY A 334 13.60 11.56 -8.62
N ALA A 335 14.13 10.35 -8.77
CA ALA A 335 13.52 9.32 -9.63
C ALA A 335 12.76 8.22 -8.87
N TYR A 336 13.09 7.98 -7.60
CA TYR A 336 12.60 6.83 -6.83
C TYR A 336 12.58 7.13 -5.32
N THR A 337 12.02 6.21 -4.55
CA THR A 337 12.07 6.23 -3.08
C THR A 337 12.78 4.97 -2.58
N LEU A 338 13.48 5.09 -1.45
CA LEU A 338 14.16 3.98 -0.80
C LEU A 338 13.66 3.81 0.63
N SER A 339 13.30 2.59 0.99
CA SER A 339 12.99 2.20 2.37
C SER A 339 14.27 1.98 3.19
N PRO A 340 14.20 2.03 4.54
CA PRO A 340 15.33 1.69 5.40
C PRO A 340 16.02 0.36 5.05
N ALA A 341 15.25 -0.68 4.71
CA ALA A 341 15.79 -1.99 4.35
C ALA A 341 16.61 -1.95 3.04
N GLU A 342 16.12 -1.22 2.04
CA GLU A 342 16.83 -1.03 0.77
C GLU A 342 18.09 -0.19 0.97
N ILE A 343 18.05 0.87 1.78
CA ILE A 343 19.22 1.69 2.12
C ILE A 343 20.29 0.82 2.78
N MET A 344 19.92 0.00 3.76
CA MET A 344 20.84 -0.91 4.43
C MET A 344 21.47 -1.91 3.47
N THR A 345 20.66 -2.47 2.57
CA THR A 345 21.12 -3.41 1.55
C THR A 345 22.10 -2.76 0.59
N LEU A 346 21.78 -1.58 0.02
CA LEU A 346 22.66 -0.87 -0.91
C LEU A 346 24.01 -0.51 -0.27
N VAL A 347 24.01 -0.04 0.98
CA VAL A 347 25.23 0.32 1.69
C VAL A 347 26.07 -0.93 2.00
N ALA A 348 25.44 -2.03 2.46
CA ALA A 348 26.14 -3.28 2.73
C ALA A 348 26.77 -3.88 1.46
N GLU A 349 26.01 -3.96 0.37
CA GLU A 349 26.50 -4.40 -0.96
C GLU A 349 27.71 -3.58 -1.41
N ARG A 350 27.66 -2.25 -1.27
CA ARG A 350 28.77 -1.40 -1.69
C ARG A 350 30.03 -1.62 -0.84
N MET A 351 29.86 -1.92 0.45
CA MET A 351 30.98 -2.15 1.36
C MET A 351 31.60 -3.55 1.20
N THR A 352 30.87 -4.54 0.69
CA THR A 352 31.37 -5.90 0.41
C THR A 352 31.81 -6.10 -1.03
N ALA A 353 31.48 -5.18 -1.94
CA ALA A 353 31.85 -5.26 -3.35
C ALA A 353 33.37 -5.21 -3.58
N GLN A 354 33.86 -6.01 -4.53
CA GLN A 354 35.26 -5.96 -4.94
C GLN A 354 35.60 -4.64 -5.66
N PRO A 355 36.79 -4.04 -5.44
CA PRO A 355 37.15 -2.73 -5.98
C PRO A 355 37.10 -2.59 -7.51
N SER A 356 37.19 -3.70 -8.26
CA SER A 356 37.30 -3.71 -9.73
C SER A 356 35.98 -3.89 -10.48
N ALA A 357 34.85 -4.05 -9.79
CA ALA A 357 33.54 -4.27 -10.41
C ALA A 357 32.63 -3.06 -10.21
N ASP A 358 32.71 -2.07 -11.10
CA ASP A 358 31.69 -1.00 -11.18
C ASP A 358 30.52 -1.44 -12.06
N THR A 359 29.88 -2.54 -11.65
CA THR A 359 28.72 -3.09 -12.37
C THR A 359 27.39 -2.51 -11.89
N GLY A 360 27.42 -1.60 -10.90
CA GLY A 360 26.25 -1.08 -10.21
C GLY A 360 25.50 -2.13 -9.38
N VAL A 361 24.78 -1.70 -8.35
CA VAL A 361 23.97 -2.56 -7.47
C VAL A 361 22.51 -2.50 -7.91
N VAL A 362 21.80 -3.62 -7.83
CA VAL A 362 20.35 -3.71 -8.10
C VAL A 362 19.63 -4.26 -6.87
N LEU A 363 18.34 -3.97 -6.74
CA LEU A 363 17.48 -4.46 -5.66
C LEU A 363 16.46 -5.47 -6.23
N PRO A 364 16.83 -6.76 -6.39
CA PRO A 364 16.03 -7.71 -7.16
C PRO A 364 14.83 -8.28 -6.40
N PHE A 365 14.79 -8.14 -5.07
CA PHE A 365 13.74 -8.68 -4.21
C PHE A 365 13.37 -7.70 -3.10
N THR A 366 12.19 -7.90 -2.50
CA THR A 366 11.82 -7.21 -1.25
C THR A 366 12.73 -7.70 -0.13
N ILE A 367 13.33 -6.77 0.62
CA ILE A 367 14.03 -7.07 1.87
C ILE A 367 13.08 -6.75 3.02
N TYR A 368 12.59 -7.78 3.71
CA TYR A 368 11.68 -7.62 4.84
C TYR A 368 12.39 -7.06 6.07
N GLY A 369 11.63 -6.47 6.99
CA GLY A 369 12.16 -6.09 8.30
C GLY A 369 12.35 -7.32 9.19
N PRO A 370 12.94 -7.16 10.40
CA PRO A 370 13.14 -8.27 11.33
C PRO A 370 11.85 -9.04 11.67
N SER A 371 11.94 -10.33 11.98
CA SER A 371 10.82 -11.13 12.50
C SER A 371 10.78 -11.17 14.02
N LEU A 372 11.82 -10.64 14.68
CA LEU A 372 11.95 -10.55 16.13
C LEU A 372 12.39 -9.13 16.55
N PRO A 373 12.06 -8.70 17.78
CA PRO A 373 12.55 -7.43 18.31
C PRO A 373 14.07 -7.30 18.32
N SER A 374 14.53 -6.09 18.04
CA SER A 374 15.94 -5.71 18.10
C SER A 374 16.43 -5.54 19.56
N PRO A 375 17.71 -5.75 19.85
CA PRO A 375 18.27 -5.46 21.17
C PRO A 375 18.21 -3.96 21.47
N GLN A 376 17.89 -3.60 22.71
CA GLN A 376 17.95 -2.21 23.15
C GLN A 376 19.40 -1.74 23.28
N MET A 377 19.67 -0.52 22.81
CA MET A 377 20.99 0.11 22.88
C MET A 377 20.86 1.52 23.44
N THR A 378 21.40 1.75 24.64
CA THR A 378 21.37 3.05 25.31
C THR A 378 22.71 3.78 25.25
N GLU A 379 23.80 3.05 25.05
CA GLU A 379 25.16 3.59 25.03
C GLU A 379 25.87 3.21 23.73
N ALA A 380 26.85 4.02 23.34
CA ALA A 380 27.65 3.75 22.16
C ALA A 380 28.68 2.63 22.42
N VAL A 381 28.94 1.83 21.40
CA VAL A 381 29.94 0.75 21.42
C VAL A 381 31.04 1.10 20.42
N GLU A 382 32.29 0.91 20.84
CA GLU A 382 33.47 1.13 20.01
C GLU A 382 34.18 -0.19 19.68
N VAL A 383 34.38 -0.46 18.39
CA VAL A 383 35.03 -1.67 17.89
C VAL A 383 36.18 -1.36 16.95
N THR A 384 37.05 -2.34 16.70
CA THR A 384 38.06 -2.21 15.64
C THR A 384 37.42 -2.28 14.26
N TRP A 385 38.06 -1.66 13.25
CA TRP A 385 37.62 -1.80 11.86
C TRP A 385 37.47 -3.26 11.42
N SER A 386 38.46 -4.09 11.72
CA SER A 386 38.44 -5.51 11.32
C SER A 386 37.22 -6.27 11.84
N GLN A 387 36.73 -5.90 13.03
CA GLN A 387 35.53 -6.49 13.62
C GLN A 387 34.27 -5.96 12.95
N PHE A 388 34.19 -4.64 12.74
CA PHE A 388 33.07 -4.03 12.05
C PHE A 388 32.92 -4.55 10.62
N GLU A 389 34.02 -4.63 9.87
CA GLU A 389 34.07 -5.11 8.50
C GLU A 389 33.55 -6.56 8.39
N ARG A 390 33.97 -7.46 9.29
CA ARG A 390 33.40 -8.82 9.34
C ARG A 390 31.89 -8.82 9.54
N SER A 391 31.38 -8.00 10.46
CA SER A 391 29.95 -7.86 10.69
C SER A 391 29.19 -7.30 9.47
N VAL A 392 29.83 -6.49 8.62
CA VAL A 392 29.24 -6.05 7.34
C VAL A 392 29.10 -7.22 6.37
N TYR A 393 30.12 -8.10 6.27
CA TYR A 393 30.02 -9.32 5.46
C TYR A 393 28.97 -10.29 6.00
N ASP A 394 28.88 -10.47 7.33
CA ASP A 394 27.86 -11.33 7.95
C ASP A 394 26.44 -10.78 7.71
N LEU A 395 26.25 -9.47 7.86
CA LEU A 395 24.98 -8.81 7.54
C LEU A 395 24.61 -8.99 6.08
N HIS A 396 25.54 -8.73 5.17
CA HIS A 396 25.32 -8.88 3.73
C HIS A 396 24.93 -10.32 3.38
N GLY A 397 25.66 -11.32 3.90
CA GLY A 397 25.33 -12.72 3.73
C GLY A 397 23.95 -13.09 4.30
N PHE A 398 23.59 -12.54 5.46
CA PHE A 398 22.26 -12.74 6.05
C PHE A 398 21.15 -12.18 5.16
N ILE A 399 21.30 -10.94 4.67
CA ILE A 399 20.30 -10.30 3.77
C ILE A 399 20.15 -11.11 2.49
N GLN A 400 21.27 -11.54 1.88
CA GLN A 400 21.24 -12.33 0.65
C GLN A 400 20.61 -13.71 0.82
N HIS A 401 20.74 -14.33 2.00
CA HIS A 401 20.16 -15.65 2.26
C HIS A 401 18.69 -15.60 2.67
N ASN A 402 18.33 -14.64 3.53
CA ASN A 402 17.02 -14.60 4.19
C ASN A 402 16.06 -13.56 3.58
N HIS A 403 16.56 -12.66 2.72
CA HIS A 403 15.82 -11.52 2.18
C HIS A 403 15.17 -10.68 3.29
N GLN A 404 15.90 -10.48 4.38
CA GLN A 404 15.41 -9.86 5.60
C GLN A 404 16.52 -9.12 6.33
N ILE A 405 16.17 -8.03 7.01
CA ILE A 405 17.05 -7.36 7.98
C ILE A 405 17.10 -8.22 9.25
N PRO A 406 18.29 -8.58 9.77
CA PRO A 406 18.38 -9.34 11.01
C PRO A 406 17.89 -8.50 12.19
N ASN A 407 17.32 -9.14 13.21
CA ASN A 407 16.94 -8.44 14.45
C ASN A 407 18.16 -7.90 15.21
N ALA A 408 19.34 -8.46 15.00
CA ALA A 408 20.58 -8.02 15.65
C ALA A 408 21.78 -8.16 14.71
N VAL A 409 22.70 -7.20 14.78
CA VAL A 409 24.03 -7.31 14.15
C VAL A 409 25.06 -7.59 15.24
N TRP A 410 25.86 -8.65 15.06
CA TRP A 410 26.84 -9.09 16.04
C TRP A 410 28.20 -8.47 15.78
N LEU A 411 28.68 -7.70 16.75
CA LEU A 411 30.03 -7.17 16.86
C LEU A 411 30.83 -8.07 17.82
N GLY A 412 31.24 -9.26 17.36
CA GLY A 412 31.87 -10.25 18.24
C GLY A 412 30.85 -10.84 19.22
N SER A 413 31.08 -10.70 20.54
CA SER A 413 30.13 -11.15 21.57
C SER A 413 29.06 -10.13 21.94
N GLN A 414 29.16 -8.90 21.42
CA GLN A 414 28.17 -7.84 21.65
C GLN A 414 27.25 -7.75 20.44
N ASN A 415 25.97 -7.48 20.65
CA ASN A 415 25.03 -7.22 19.57
C ASN A 415 24.56 -5.76 19.62
N VAL A 416 24.20 -5.24 18.44
CA VAL A 416 23.65 -3.90 18.27
C VAL A 416 22.40 -3.98 17.38
N PRO A 417 21.44 -3.06 17.54
CA PRO A 417 20.28 -3.01 16.67
C PRO A 417 20.68 -2.61 15.23
N PRO A 418 19.97 -3.13 14.21
CA PRO A 418 20.30 -2.93 12.81
C PRO A 418 20.31 -1.45 12.39
N GLU A 419 19.44 -0.61 12.96
CA GLU A 419 19.40 0.83 12.70
C GLU A 419 20.68 1.54 13.16
N ALA A 420 21.24 1.17 14.32
CA ALA A 420 22.49 1.74 14.81
C ALA A 420 23.68 1.31 13.93
N PHE A 421 23.67 0.05 13.49
CA PHE A 421 24.68 -0.46 12.57
C PHE A 421 24.62 0.23 11.20
N LEU A 422 23.41 0.45 10.66
CA LEU A 422 23.20 1.20 9.41
C LEU A 422 23.82 2.61 9.49
N VAL A 423 23.58 3.35 10.57
CA VAL A 423 24.16 4.68 10.76
C VAL A 423 25.68 4.65 10.76
N ALA A 424 26.28 3.65 11.41
CA ALA A 424 27.74 3.47 11.40
C ALA A 424 28.27 3.15 10.00
N MET A 425 27.64 2.20 9.30
CA MET A 425 28.00 1.84 7.92
C MET A 425 27.93 3.06 6.99
N ALA A 426 26.84 3.82 7.06
CA ALA A 426 26.62 4.98 6.21
C ALA A 426 27.67 6.09 6.43
N LYS A 427 28.07 6.34 7.68
CA LYS A 427 29.16 7.28 8.01
C LYS A 427 30.49 6.84 7.40
N ILE A 428 30.79 5.55 7.42
CA ILE A 428 32.00 4.98 6.81
C ILE A 428 31.94 5.11 5.29
N ALA A 429 30.83 4.69 4.66
CA ALA A 429 30.64 4.76 3.22
C ALA A 429 30.82 6.19 2.69
N ARG A 430 30.25 7.18 3.38
CA ARG A 430 30.44 8.61 3.08
C ARG A 430 31.91 9.05 3.15
N LYS A 431 32.65 8.59 4.17
CA LYS A 431 34.08 8.92 4.32
C LYS A 431 34.93 8.28 3.22
N GLY A 432 34.63 7.02 2.86
CA GLY A 432 35.31 6.30 1.80
C GLY A 432 35.09 6.92 0.42
N ALA A 433 33.87 7.40 0.13
CA ALA A 433 33.55 8.11 -1.11
C ALA A 433 34.39 9.39 -1.31
N ASN A 434 34.82 10.02 -0.22
CA ASN A 434 35.69 11.20 -0.22
C ASN A 434 37.20 10.83 -0.20
N GLY A 435 37.56 9.61 -0.57
CA GLY A 435 38.95 9.12 -0.59
C GLY A 435 39.54 8.86 0.79
N GLY A 436 38.72 8.83 1.85
CA GLY A 436 39.17 8.58 3.21
C GLY A 436 39.48 7.10 3.44
N ALA A 437 40.63 6.83 4.08
CA ALA A 437 40.95 5.49 4.56
C ALA A 437 39.92 5.00 5.61
N PRO A 438 39.69 3.67 5.68
CA PRO A 438 38.92 3.08 6.77
C PRO A 438 39.43 3.56 8.13
N PRO A 439 38.55 3.89 9.08
CA PRO A 439 38.98 4.31 10.41
C PRO A 439 39.64 3.14 11.15
N GLU A 440 40.51 3.38 12.14
CA GLU A 440 41.03 2.28 12.98
C GLU A 440 39.96 1.71 13.91
N ARG A 441 39.09 2.60 14.40
CA ARG A 441 37.99 2.28 15.32
C ARG A 441 36.67 2.85 14.81
N VAL A 442 35.60 2.10 15.00
CA VAL A 442 34.24 2.46 14.57
C VAL A 442 33.38 2.60 15.81
N MET A 443 32.71 3.76 15.91
CA MET A 443 31.71 4.02 16.94
C MET A 443 30.33 3.69 16.39
N VAL A 444 29.64 2.76 17.03
CA VAL A 444 28.22 2.46 16.80
C VAL A 444 27.44 3.14 17.92
N ALA A 445 26.59 4.11 17.56
CA ALA A 445 25.83 4.90 18.53
C ALA A 445 24.33 4.55 18.44
N PRO A 446 23.55 4.75 19.51
CA PRO A 446 22.11 4.55 19.49
C PRO A 446 21.43 5.26 18.32
N ALA A 447 20.49 4.56 17.69
CA ALA A 447 19.64 5.04 16.61
C ALA A 447 18.24 4.42 16.77
N ARG A 448 17.25 4.95 16.05
CA ARG A 448 15.89 4.41 16.04
C ARG A 448 15.31 4.38 14.64
N LEU A 449 14.37 3.47 14.39
CA LEU A 449 13.62 3.40 13.15
C LEU A 449 12.46 4.40 13.17
N ALA A 450 12.62 5.53 12.49
CA ALA A 450 11.61 6.59 12.47
C ALA A 450 10.32 6.23 11.71
N THR A 451 10.36 5.21 10.84
CA THR A 451 9.17 4.77 10.08
C THR A 451 8.16 4.01 10.94
N GLU A 452 8.53 3.52 12.13
CA GLU A 452 7.62 2.80 13.03
C GLU A 452 6.42 3.64 13.47
N LYS A 453 6.56 4.98 13.49
CA LYS A 453 5.50 5.93 13.85
C LYS A 453 4.29 5.90 12.90
N TYR A 454 4.44 5.27 11.73
CA TYR A 454 3.39 5.11 10.73
C TYR A 454 2.55 3.85 10.94
N VAL A 455 2.89 3.04 11.94
CA VAL A 455 2.09 1.91 12.41
C VAL A 455 1.26 2.38 13.61
N ALA A 456 0.00 1.99 13.65
CA ALA A 456 -0.90 2.33 14.76
C ALA A 456 -0.38 1.82 16.11
N VAL A 457 -0.92 2.38 17.19
CA VAL A 457 -0.78 1.80 18.53
C VAL A 457 -1.94 0.84 18.76
N ASP A 458 -1.68 -0.29 19.42
CA ASP A 458 -2.72 -1.31 19.62
C ASP A 458 -3.82 -0.73 20.50
N SER A 459 -5.06 -0.91 20.06
CA SER A 459 -6.24 -0.42 20.76
C SER A 459 -7.47 -1.16 20.26
N LEU A 460 -8.52 -1.23 21.08
CA LEU A 460 -9.79 -1.85 20.66
C LEU A 460 -10.44 -1.14 19.45
N GLU A 461 -10.10 0.14 19.22
CA GLU A 461 -10.71 0.96 18.17
C GLU A 461 -10.30 0.52 16.76
N ILE A 462 -9.01 0.21 16.54
CA ILE A 462 -8.53 -0.28 15.25
C ILE A 462 -9.04 -1.69 14.92
N TRP A 463 -9.50 -2.43 15.94
CA TRP A 463 -10.13 -3.75 15.84
C TRP A 463 -11.66 -3.69 16.03
N SER A 464 -12.30 -2.57 15.72
CA SER A 464 -13.73 -2.32 15.99
C SER A 464 -14.72 -3.08 15.08
N TRP A 465 -14.24 -3.98 14.22
CA TRP A 465 -15.12 -4.77 13.36
C TRP A 465 -16.02 -5.70 14.21
N PRO A 466 -17.36 -5.60 14.13
CA PRO A 466 -18.30 -6.27 15.04
C PRO A 466 -18.27 -7.80 14.97
N ILE A 467 -17.58 -8.37 13.99
CA ILE A 467 -17.40 -9.79 13.80
C ILE A 467 -16.41 -10.35 14.82
N PHE A 468 -15.39 -9.61 15.18
CA PHE A 468 -14.41 -10.08 16.15
C PHE A 468 -15.03 -10.51 17.48
N PRO A 469 -14.44 -11.53 18.15
CA PRO A 469 -14.78 -11.84 19.52
C PRO A 469 -14.73 -10.59 20.42
N PRO A 470 -15.62 -10.44 21.40
CA PRO A 470 -15.62 -9.29 22.29
C PRO A 470 -14.25 -9.10 22.97
N GLY A 471 -13.69 -7.89 22.84
CA GLY A 471 -12.39 -7.56 23.43
C GLY A 471 -11.19 -8.03 22.62
N PHE A 472 -11.37 -8.48 21.36
CA PHE A 472 -10.25 -8.77 20.48
C PHE A 472 -9.38 -7.53 20.25
N HIS A 473 -8.08 -7.71 20.47
CA HIS A 473 -7.01 -6.81 20.06
C HIS A 473 -5.73 -7.65 19.90
N SER A 474 -4.69 -7.10 19.27
CA SER A 474 -3.43 -7.81 19.12
C SER A 474 -2.23 -6.88 19.07
N GLU A 475 -1.57 -6.75 20.23
CA GLU A 475 -0.28 -6.07 20.35
C GLU A 475 0.78 -6.74 19.48
N HIS A 476 0.81 -8.08 19.46
CA HIS A 476 1.73 -8.89 18.65
C HIS A 476 1.67 -8.55 17.15
N LEU A 477 0.46 -8.42 16.56
CA LEU A 477 0.34 -8.04 15.16
C LEU A 477 0.91 -6.65 14.88
N LEU A 478 0.72 -5.70 15.80
CA LEU A 478 1.27 -4.36 15.62
C LEU A 478 2.76 -4.29 15.92
N GLU A 479 3.29 -5.12 16.80
CA GLU A 479 4.74 -5.26 17.02
C GLU A 479 5.41 -5.81 15.76
N LEU A 480 4.90 -6.91 15.20
CA LEU A 480 5.36 -7.42 13.90
C LEU A 480 5.26 -6.34 12.82
N ALA A 481 4.17 -5.57 12.82
CA ALA A 481 3.99 -4.51 11.85
C ALA A 481 5.07 -3.41 11.94
N ARG A 482 5.47 -3.03 13.17
CA ARG A 482 6.56 -2.08 13.42
C ARG A 482 7.91 -2.63 12.96
N LEU A 483 8.18 -3.91 13.18
CA LEU A 483 9.38 -4.54 12.66
C LEU A 483 9.42 -4.49 11.13
N GLN A 484 8.27 -4.65 10.46
CA GLN A 484 8.19 -4.53 9.01
C GLN A 484 8.17 -3.08 8.48
N ALA A 485 8.14 -2.06 9.35
CA ALA A 485 8.26 -0.66 8.95
C ALA A 485 9.63 -0.33 8.32
N TRP A 486 10.61 -1.23 8.42
CA TRP A 486 11.83 -1.22 7.62
C TRP A 486 11.59 -1.21 6.10
N THR A 487 10.44 -1.73 5.66
CA THR A 487 10.03 -1.79 4.25
C THR A 487 9.22 -0.56 3.81
N LEU A 488 8.87 0.33 4.74
CA LEU A 488 7.94 1.41 4.50
C LEU A 488 8.61 2.55 3.71
N LYS A 489 8.00 2.95 2.60
CA LYS A 489 8.41 4.14 1.81
C LYS A 489 7.23 4.73 1.03
N PRO A 490 7.22 6.02 0.68
CA PRO A 490 6.20 6.59 -0.20
C PRO A 490 6.18 5.93 -1.57
N ALA A 491 5.00 5.72 -2.13
CA ALA A 491 4.85 5.31 -3.51
C ALA A 491 4.82 6.57 -4.39
N LYS A 492 5.78 6.69 -5.30
CA LYS A 492 5.87 7.84 -6.20
C LYS A 492 5.10 7.54 -7.48
N ARG A 493 4.31 8.52 -7.96
CA ARG A 493 3.66 8.43 -9.26
C ARG A 493 4.72 8.54 -10.37
N SER A 494 4.66 7.67 -11.36
CA SER A 494 5.31 7.88 -12.65
C SER A 494 4.68 9.10 -13.32
N GLU A 495 5.53 10.00 -13.83
CA GLU A 495 5.09 11.21 -14.55
C GLU A 495 4.54 10.88 -15.94
#